data_AF-A0A3B4X5N2-F1
#
_entry.id   AF-A0A3B4X5N2-F1
#
_cell.length_a   1.000
_cell.length_b   1.000
_cell.length_c   1.000
_cell.angle_alpha   90.00
_cell.angle_beta   90.00
_cell.angle_gamma   90.00
#
_symmetry.space_group_name_H-M   'P 1'
#
loop_
_entity.id
_entity.type
_entity.pdbx_description
1 polymer ?
#
loop_
_entity_poly.entity_id
_entity_poly.type
_entity_poly.pdbx_seq_one_letter_code
_entity_poly.pdbx_strand_id
1 'polypeptide(L)'
;MVRCFLIHTVCPVSGLSAGESRVLYSRVFGPDEGVLTEQHRELGPEERRLLQKEKVAVVARQVRSAVSLSREASGRLPVETVPGEEALALQEATSGVVRLRAGEPFSEEMSALWMGVQNLGFTLVCEPHENLLLAEGTLRNLTRHCLEQALLKSSRIDAVLSRLLPHGQLLFLNHRFAQSLEKEVAAYMAK
;
A
#
# COMPACT_ATOMS: atom_id res chain seq x y z
N MET A 1 -8.78 -3.81 -11.23
CA MET A 1 -8.90 -2.98 -10.01
C MET A 1 -7.71 -3.15 -9.07
N VAL A 2 -7.58 -2.28 -8.05
CA VAL A 2 -6.70 -2.50 -6.90
C VAL A 2 -7.35 -3.52 -5.95
N ARG A 3 -6.61 -4.57 -5.58
CA ARG A 3 -7.06 -5.61 -4.63
C ARG A 3 -6.71 -5.29 -3.20
N CYS A 4 -5.58 -4.63 -2.96
CA CYS A 4 -5.14 -4.33 -1.59
C CYS A 4 -4.30 -3.06 -1.54
N PHE A 5 -4.48 -2.29 -0.46
CA PHE A 5 -3.56 -1.26 -0.02
C PHE A 5 -3.00 -1.63 1.36
N LEU A 6 -1.70 -1.46 1.56
CA LEU A 6 -1.02 -1.82 2.80
C LEU A 6 0.09 -0.83 3.16
N ILE A 7 0.22 -0.60 4.47
CA ILE A 7 1.31 0.16 5.10
C ILE A 7 2.06 -0.83 5.99
N HIS A 8 3.36 -0.96 5.80
CA HIS A 8 4.17 -1.94 6.50
C HIS A 8 5.59 -1.43 6.76
N THR A 9 6.33 -2.09 7.65
CA THR A 9 7.72 -1.73 7.94
C THR A 9 8.67 -2.29 6.88
N VAL A 10 9.56 -1.46 6.35
CA VAL A 10 10.60 -1.88 5.37
C VAL A 10 11.98 -2.04 5.98
N CYS A 11 12.20 -1.49 7.18
CA CYS A 11 13.42 -1.67 7.93
C CYS A 11 13.30 -2.84 8.93
N PRO A 12 14.43 -3.41 9.39
CA PRO A 12 14.42 -4.37 10.50
C PRO A 12 13.73 -3.75 11.72
N VAL A 13 12.80 -4.50 12.31
CA VAL A 13 12.11 -4.09 13.54
C VAL A 13 12.58 -5.01 14.66
N SER A 14 13.05 -4.43 15.77
CA SER A 14 13.44 -5.19 16.95
C SER A 14 12.29 -6.10 17.41
N GLY A 15 12.56 -7.40 17.52
CA GLY A 15 11.56 -8.42 17.89
C GLY A 15 10.83 -9.09 16.73
N LEU A 16 11.25 -8.86 15.48
CA LEU A 16 10.84 -9.66 14.33
C LEU A 16 12.05 -10.41 13.75
N SER A 17 11.79 -11.55 13.11
CA SER A 17 12.85 -12.33 12.43
C SER A 17 13.42 -11.54 11.25
N ALA A 18 14.65 -11.86 10.85
CA ALA A 18 15.23 -11.31 9.64
C ALA A 18 14.33 -11.62 8.42
N GLY A 19 13.93 -10.60 7.66
CA GLY A 19 13.02 -10.78 6.52
C GLY A 19 11.55 -10.51 6.82
N GLU A 20 11.16 -10.46 8.10
CA GLU A 20 9.78 -10.14 8.48
C GLU A 20 9.46 -8.65 8.32
N SER A 21 8.19 -8.38 8.03
CA SER A 21 7.64 -7.04 7.91
C SER A 21 6.39 -6.95 8.77
N ARG A 22 6.29 -5.92 9.62
CA ARG A 22 5.09 -5.65 10.40
C ARG A 22 4.13 -4.86 9.53
N VAL A 23 2.97 -5.45 9.25
CA VAL A 23 1.84 -4.75 8.63
C VAL A 23 1.21 -3.84 9.68
N LEU A 24 1.20 -2.54 9.42
CA LEU A 24 0.63 -1.51 10.29
C LEU A 24 -0.82 -1.21 9.93
N TYR A 25 -1.12 -1.29 8.63
CA TYR A 25 -2.46 -1.09 8.09
C TYR A 25 -2.63 -1.95 6.83
N SER A 26 -3.82 -2.51 6.65
CA SER A 26 -4.18 -3.20 5.42
C SER A 26 -5.66 -3.01 5.11
N ARG A 27 -5.96 -2.67 3.86
CA ARG A 27 -7.31 -2.62 3.31
C ARG A 27 -7.37 -3.52 2.09
N VAL A 28 -8.31 -4.44 2.06
CA VAL A 28 -8.58 -5.29 0.90
C VAL A 28 -9.87 -4.82 0.24
N PHE A 29 -9.88 -4.86 -1.08
CA PHE A 29 -10.97 -4.40 -1.92
C PHE A 29 -11.48 -5.55 -2.80
N GLY A 30 -12.76 -5.45 -3.16
CA GLY A 30 -13.43 -6.46 -3.99
C GLY A 30 -13.88 -7.70 -3.21
N PRO A 31 -14.57 -8.62 -3.89
CA PRO A 31 -14.97 -9.88 -3.30
C PRO A 31 -13.73 -10.70 -2.94
N ASP A 32 -13.80 -11.38 -1.80
CA ASP A 32 -12.78 -12.33 -1.37
C ASP A 32 -12.58 -13.35 -2.50
N GLU A 33 -11.33 -13.61 -2.90
CA GLU A 33 -11.06 -14.64 -3.92
C GLU A 33 -11.59 -16.01 -3.49
N GLY A 34 -11.83 -16.18 -2.18
CA GLY A 34 -12.47 -17.36 -1.64
C GLY A 34 -13.93 -17.58 -2.10
N VAL A 35 -14.56 -16.58 -2.71
CA VAL A 35 -15.87 -16.72 -3.35
C VAL A 35 -15.77 -17.29 -4.76
N LEU A 36 -14.61 -17.13 -5.43
CA LEU A 36 -14.38 -17.50 -6.84
C LEU A 36 -13.74 -18.88 -7.00
N THR A 37 -13.03 -19.36 -5.98
CA THR A 37 -12.39 -20.68 -5.98
C THR A 37 -13.19 -21.64 -5.11
N GLU A 38 -13.69 -22.74 -5.68
CA GLU A 38 -14.52 -23.73 -4.97
C GLU A 38 -13.84 -24.25 -3.69
N GLN A 39 -12.51 -24.36 -3.70
CA GLN A 39 -11.68 -24.79 -2.57
C GLN A 39 -11.74 -23.87 -1.34
N HIS A 40 -12.07 -22.58 -1.52
CA HIS A 40 -12.11 -21.60 -0.44
C HIS A 40 -13.53 -21.28 0.02
N ARG A 41 -14.55 -21.72 -0.72
CA ARG A 41 -15.96 -21.57 -0.35
C ARG A 41 -16.30 -22.35 0.92
N GLU A 42 -15.63 -23.48 1.13
CA GLU A 42 -15.81 -24.35 2.29
C GLU A 42 -15.15 -23.81 3.56
N LEU A 43 -14.24 -22.83 3.43
CA LEU A 43 -13.52 -22.27 4.56
C LEU A 43 -14.43 -21.45 5.46
N GLY A 44 -14.25 -21.62 6.76
CA GLY A 44 -14.89 -20.81 7.77
C GLY A 44 -14.43 -19.34 7.73
N PRO A 45 -15.17 -18.42 8.37
CA PRO A 45 -14.84 -16.99 8.37
C PRO A 45 -13.47 -16.69 8.99
N GLU A 46 -13.06 -17.45 10.00
CA GLU A 46 -11.74 -17.31 10.66
C GLU A 46 -10.59 -17.75 9.74
N GLU A 47 -10.78 -18.84 9.00
CA GLU A 47 -9.80 -19.36 8.04
C GLU A 47 -9.61 -18.39 6.88
N ARG A 48 -10.71 -17.81 6.37
CA ARG A 48 -10.64 -16.76 5.33
C ARG A 48 -9.87 -15.54 5.82
N ARG A 49 -10.13 -15.08 7.05
CA ARG A 49 -9.41 -13.97 7.66
C ARG A 49 -7.91 -14.28 7.81
N LEU A 50 -7.58 -15.52 8.20
CA LEU A 50 -6.19 -15.97 8.32
C LEU A 50 -5.48 -15.98 6.97
N LEU A 51 -6.10 -16.58 5.94
CA LEU A 51 -5.57 -16.59 4.58
C LEU A 51 -5.36 -15.18 4.03
N GLN A 52 -6.32 -14.28 4.24
CA GLN A 52 -6.20 -12.89 3.82
C GLN A 52 -5.00 -12.20 4.50
N LYS A 53 -4.82 -12.43 5.80
CA LYS A 53 -3.68 -11.90 6.55
C LYS A 53 -2.35 -12.46 6.04
N GLU A 54 -2.32 -13.75 5.69
CA GLU A 54 -1.16 -14.40 5.10
C GLU A 54 -0.83 -13.83 3.73
N LYS A 55 -1.82 -13.67 2.84
CA LYS A 55 -1.65 -13.03 1.53
C LYS A 55 -1.02 -11.64 1.67
N VAL A 56 -1.53 -10.81 2.57
CA VAL A 56 -0.97 -9.47 2.85
C VAL A 56 0.46 -9.57 3.39
N ALA A 57 0.74 -10.52 4.28
CA ALA A 57 2.10 -10.72 4.83
C ALA A 57 3.11 -11.14 3.75
N VAL A 58 2.71 -11.99 2.81
CA VAL A 58 3.55 -12.40 1.65
C VAL A 58 3.91 -11.18 0.81
N VAL A 59 2.92 -10.35 0.45
CA VAL A 59 3.16 -9.11 -0.31
C VAL A 59 4.11 -8.18 0.44
N ALA A 60 3.88 -7.95 1.73
CA ALA A 60 4.73 -7.09 2.55
C ALA A 60 6.20 -7.56 2.59
N ARG A 61 6.45 -8.88 2.67
CA ARG A 61 7.81 -9.45 2.62
C ARG A 61 8.48 -9.27 1.27
N GLN A 62 7.76 -9.50 0.18
CA GLN A 62 8.30 -9.33 -1.17
C GLN A 62 8.64 -7.85 -1.44
N VAL A 63 7.73 -6.94 -1.10
CA VAL A 63 7.98 -5.50 -1.24
C VAL A 63 9.12 -5.03 -0.35
N ARG A 64 9.17 -5.47 0.92
CA ARG A 64 10.31 -5.15 1.82
C ARG A 64 11.64 -5.51 1.15
N SER A 65 11.73 -6.70 0.57
CA SER A 65 12.94 -7.16 -0.10
C SER A 65 13.29 -6.28 -1.32
N ALA A 66 12.30 -5.88 -2.11
CA ALA A 66 12.49 -4.96 -3.23
C ALA A 66 12.94 -3.55 -2.79
N VAL A 67 12.38 -3.04 -1.69
CA VAL A 67 12.77 -1.75 -1.10
C VAL A 67 14.22 -1.81 -0.59
N SER A 68 14.58 -2.87 0.15
CA SER A 68 15.95 -3.07 0.63
C SER A 68 16.94 -3.12 -0.54
N LEU A 69 16.66 -3.94 -1.56
CA LEU A 69 17.48 -4.04 -2.77
C LEU A 69 17.61 -2.68 -3.48
N SER A 70 16.51 -1.94 -3.63
CA SER A 70 16.53 -0.62 -4.26
C SER A 70 17.38 0.38 -3.48
N ARG A 71 17.32 0.36 -2.15
CA ARG A 71 18.13 1.24 -1.29
C ARG A 71 19.61 0.90 -1.38
N GLU A 72 19.94 -0.38 -1.26
CA GLU A 72 21.32 -0.87 -1.40
C GLU A 72 21.90 -0.52 -2.77
N ALA A 73 21.15 -0.74 -3.85
CA ALA A 73 21.57 -0.39 -5.20
C ALA A 73 21.74 1.12 -5.42
N SER A 74 20.95 1.94 -4.73
CA SER A 74 21.04 3.40 -4.81
C SER A 74 22.24 3.99 -4.06
N GLY A 75 22.85 3.22 -3.14
CA GLY A 75 23.90 3.70 -2.24
C GLY A 75 23.47 4.84 -1.31
N ARG A 76 22.18 5.18 -1.25
CA ARG A 76 21.66 6.26 -0.41
C ARG A 76 21.48 5.76 1.02
N LEU A 77 22.07 6.48 1.97
CA LEU A 77 21.82 6.25 3.38
C LEU A 77 20.37 6.66 3.71
N PRO A 78 19.66 5.89 4.56
CA PRO A 78 18.35 6.31 5.05
C PRO A 78 18.50 7.63 5.80
N VAL A 79 17.89 8.69 5.29
CA VAL A 79 17.80 9.97 6.01
C VAL A 79 16.65 9.87 6.99
N GLU A 80 16.94 10.05 8.28
CA GLU A 80 15.90 10.28 9.29
C GLU A 80 15.39 11.72 9.11
N THR A 81 14.27 11.87 8.42
CA THR A 81 13.63 13.18 8.26
C THR A 81 12.95 13.60 9.55
N VAL A 82 13.09 14.87 9.92
CA VAL A 82 12.50 15.45 11.14
C VAL A 82 10.98 15.62 10.95
N PRO A 83 10.15 15.50 12.00
CA PRO A 83 8.74 15.88 11.92
C PRO A 83 8.56 17.29 11.32
N GLY A 84 7.74 17.45 10.28
CA GLY A 84 7.58 18.70 9.52
C GLY A 84 8.29 18.73 8.16
N GLU A 85 9.05 17.68 7.80
CA GLU A 85 9.72 17.52 6.50
C GLU A 85 9.04 16.48 5.60
N GLU A 86 7.72 16.30 5.71
CA GLU A 86 6.97 15.25 4.99
C GLU A 86 7.07 15.39 3.48
N ALA A 87 7.09 16.62 2.97
CA ALA A 87 7.23 16.92 1.54
C ALA A 87 8.61 16.50 1.01
N LEU A 88 9.67 16.72 1.80
CA LEU A 88 11.03 16.30 1.46
C LEU A 88 11.15 14.78 1.51
N ALA A 89 10.60 14.14 2.54
CA ALA A 89 10.55 12.68 2.67
C ALA A 89 9.87 12.00 1.47
N LEU A 90 8.81 12.63 0.93
CA LEU A 90 8.11 12.13 -0.25
C LEU A 90 8.90 12.34 -1.55
N GLN A 91 9.71 13.40 -1.65
CA GLN A 91 10.57 13.66 -2.80
C GLN A 91 11.74 12.66 -2.87
N GLU A 92 12.28 12.28 -1.71
CA GLU A 92 13.37 11.31 -1.60
C GLU A 92 12.92 9.85 -1.63
N ALA A 93 11.60 9.62 -1.65
CA ALA A 93 11.00 8.30 -1.62
C ALA A 93 11.47 7.42 -2.79
N THR A 94 11.86 6.18 -2.48
CA THR A 94 12.09 5.14 -3.49
C THR A 94 10.75 4.58 -3.93
N SER A 95 10.57 4.30 -5.22
CA SER A 95 9.38 3.64 -5.74
C SER A 95 9.75 2.54 -6.73
N GLY A 96 8.83 1.60 -6.94
CA GLY A 96 9.00 0.53 -7.91
C GLY A 96 7.80 -0.38 -8.00
N VAL A 97 7.91 -1.38 -8.86
CA VAL A 97 6.88 -2.41 -9.08
C VAL A 97 7.49 -3.78 -8.85
N VAL A 98 6.80 -4.63 -8.11
CA VAL A 98 7.09 -6.06 -8.00
C VAL A 98 5.99 -6.83 -8.71
N ARG A 99 6.39 -7.72 -9.62
CA ARG A 99 5.46 -8.65 -10.28
C ARG A 99 5.18 -9.82 -9.34
N LEU A 100 3.93 -9.98 -8.92
CA LEU A 100 3.46 -11.12 -8.14
C LEU A 100 2.99 -12.19 -9.14
N ARG A 101 3.69 -13.33 -9.17
CA ARG A 101 3.32 -14.43 -10.06
C ARG A 101 2.00 -15.06 -9.61
N ALA A 102 1.26 -15.60 -10.57
CA ALA A 102 0.11 -16.45 -10.30
C ALA A 102 0.53 -17.66 -9.43
N GLY A 103 -0.32 -18.02 -8.47
CA GLY A 103 -0.13 -19.13 -7.54
C GLY A 103 -0.11 -18.67 -6.08
N GLU A 104 0.83 -17.80 -5.72
CA GLU A 104 0.93 -17.25 -4.37
C GLU A 104 1.40 -15.78 -4.41
N PRO A 105 0.68 -14.82 -3.79
CA PRO A 105 -0.52 -14.97 -2.95
C PRO A 105 -1.86 -14.88 -3.70
N PHE A 106 -1.85 -14.66 -5.01
CA PHE A 106 -3.07 -14.50 -5.84
C PHE A 106 -3.15 -15.60 -6.89
N SER A 107 -4.37 -16.00 -7.28
CA SER A 107 -4.57 -17.00 -8.34
C SER A 107 -4.12 -16.50 -9.70
N GLU A 108 -4.22 -15.18 -9.91
CA GLU A 108 -3.78 -14.50 -11.11
C GLU A 108 -2.47 -13.75 -10.87
N GLU A 109 -1.82 -13.38 -11.97
CA GLU A 109 -0.68 -12.49 -11.90
C GLU A 109 -1.13 -11.10 -11.45
N MET A 110 -0.34 -10.45 -10.59
CA MET A 110 -0.66 -9.12 -10.06
C MET A 110 0.59 -8.23 -10.07
N SER A 111 0.39 -6.93 -9.98
CA SER A 111 1.47 -5.95 -9.84
C SER A 111 1.39 -5.28 -8.47
N ALA A 112 2.42 -5.45 -7.64
CA ALA A 112 2.57 -4.73 -6.38
C ALA A 112 3.41 -3.46 -6.60
N LEU A 113 2.73 -2.33 -6.76
CA LEU A 113 3.35 -1.01 -6.83
C LEU A 113 3.66 -0.54 -5.41
N TRP A 114 4.89 -0.06 -5.17
CA TRP A 114 5.33 0.32 -3.83
C TRP A 114 6.07 1.66 -3.80
N MET A 115 5.99 2.32 -2.66
CA MET A 115 6.78 3.49 -2.27
C MET A 115 7.39 3.27 -0.88
N GLY A 116 8.71 3.36 -0.79
CA GLY A 116 9.46 3.31 0.45
C GLY A 116 9.81 4.72 0.93
N VAL A 117 9.23 5.14 2.06
CA VAL A 117 9.50 6.43 2.72
C VAL A 117 10.02 6.14 4.12
N GLN A 118 11.22 6.62 4.46
CA GLN A 118 11.87 6.36 5.77
C GLN A 118 11.86 4.85 6.13
N ASN A 119 11.16 4.44 7.19
CA ASN A 119 11.05 3.05 7.64
C ASN A 119 9.74 2.36 7.21
N LEU A 120 8.93 3.06 6.40
CA LEU A 120 7.61 2.62 5.96
C LEU A 120 7.58 2.28 4.46
N GLY A 121 6.83 1.25 4.12
CA GLY A 121 6.44 0.89 2.76
C GLY A 121 4.95 1.09 2.59
N PHE A 122 4.57 1.80 1.54
CA PHE A 122 3.20 1.95 1.07
C PHE A 122 3.05 1.14 -0.21
N THR A 123 2.06 0.26 -0.30
CA THR A 123 1.90 -0.65 -1.44
C THR A 123 0.46 -0.71 -1.92
N LEU A 124 0.28 -0.69 -3.25
CA LEU A 124 -0.96 -1.05 -3.94
C LEU A 124 -0.74 -2.35 -4.73
N VAL A 125 -1.66 -3.30 -4.58
CA VAL A 125 -1.71 -4.50 -5.43
C VAL A 125 -2.76 -4.30 -6.50
N CYS A 126 -2.32 -4.26 -7.75
CA CYS A 126 -3.12 -3.98 -8.94
C CYS A 126 -3.27 -5.24 -9.81
N GLU A 127 -4.48 -5.44 -10.36
CA GLU A 127 -4.73 -6.44 -11.40
C GLU A 127 -3.94 -6.13 -12.70
N PRO A 128 -3.70 -7.12 -13.58
CA PRO A 128 -2.86 -6.99 -14.77
C PRO A 128 -3.23 -5.83 -15.72
N HIS A 129 -4.52 -5.49 -15.79
CA HIS A 129 -5.05 -4.51 -16.74
C HIS A 129 -5.15 -3.10 -16.17
N GLU A 130 -4.74 -2.89 -14.92
CA GLU A 130 -4.76 -1.58 -14.31
C GLU A 130 -3.68 -0.66 -14.87
N ASN A 131 -4.00 0.62 -14.97
CA ASN A 131 -3.03 1.63 -15.37
C ASN A 131 -2.05 1.89 -14.22
N LEU A 132 -0.83 1.36 -14.33
CA LEU A 132 0.21 1.50 -13.29
C LEU A 132 0.65 2.96 -13.08
N LEU A 133 0.62 3.81 -14.10
CA LEU A 133 0.95 5.23 -13.96
C LEU A 133 -0.11 5.95 -13.11
N LEU A 134 -1.38 5.63 -13.33
CA LEU A 134 -2.47 6.15 -12.52
C LEU A 134 -2.37 5.63 -11.07
N ALA A 135 -2.08 4.35 -10.91
CA ALA A 135 -1.86 3.74 -9.60
C ALA A 135 -0.71 4.41 -8.84
N GLU A 136 0.38 4.79 -9.52
CA GLU A 136 1.50 5.51 -8.91
C GLU A 136 1.10 6.90 -8.44
N GLY A 137 0.36 7.64 -9.25
CA GLY A 137 -0.21 8.93 -8.84
C GLY A 137 -1.09 8.79 -7.61
N THR A 138 -1.97 7.79 -7.58
CA THR A 138 -2.83 7.50 -6.43
C THR A 138 -2.02 7.11 -5.19
N LEU A 139 -1.02 6.23 -5.32
CA LEU A 139 -0.15 5.81 -4.22
C LEU A 139 0.64 6.98 -3.65
N ARG A 140 1.16 7.87 -4.51
CA ARG A 140 1.87 9.08 -4.10
C ARG A 140 0.98 10.03 -3.29
N ASN A 141 -0.26 10.23 -3.73
CA ASN A 141 -1.23 11.07 -3.02
C ASN A 141 -1.64 10.44 -1.68
N LEU A 142 -1.88 9.13 -1.64
CA LEU A 142 -2.15 8.40 -0.41
C LEU A 142 -0.99 8.52 0.58
N THR A 143 0.24 8.33 0.10
CA THR A 143 1.46 8.43 0.89
C THR A 143 1.61 9.83 1.48
N ARG A 144 1.44 10.88 0.67
CA ARG A 144 1.46 12.27 1.14
C ARG A 144 0.50 12.49 2.30
N HIS A 145 -0.76 12.14 2.13
CA HIS A 145 -1.77 12.33 3.17
C HIS A 145 -1.53 11.47 4.42
N CYS A 146 -0.93 10.29 4.28
CA CYS A 146 -0.56 9.47 5.43
C CYS A 146 0.62 10.07 6.21
N LEU A 147 1.56 10.74 5.55
CA LEU A 147 2.70 11.38 6.20
C LEU A 147 2.31 12.68 6.91
N GLU A 148 1.46 13.50 6.28
CA GLU A 148 0.90 14.73 6.89
C GLU A 148 0.15 14.44 8.21
N GLN A 149 -0.29 13.20 8.39
CA GLN A 149 -0.93 12.72 9.61
C GLN A 149 0.15 12.19 10.57
N ALA A 150 0.49 12.96 11.61
CA ALA A 150 1.40 12.52 12.67
C ALA A 150 0.97 11.21 13.38
N LEU A 151 -0.26 10.74 13.17
CA LEU A 151 -0.78 9.46 13.65
C LEU A 151 -1.47 8.72 12.50
N LEU A 152 -0.93 7.56 12.12
CA LEU A 152 -1.53 6.57 11.23
C LEU A 152 -2.79 5.94 11.86
N LYS A 153 -3.85 6.73 12.08
CA LYS A 153 -5.12 6.24 12.60
C LYS A 153 -5.89 5.54 11.47
N SER A 154 -6.21 4.26 11.68
CA SER A 154 -6.94 3.44 10.70
C SER A 154 -8.18 4.15 10.14
N SER A 155 -9.00 4.75 10.99
CA SER A 155 -10.25 5.43 10.58
C SER A 155 -10.03 6.60 9.62
N ARG A 156 -8.91 7.32 9.76
CA ARG A 156 -8.56 8.43 8.87
C ARG A 156 -8.05 7.91 7.53
N ILE A 157 -7.22 6.86 7.56
CA ILE A 157 -6.74 6.19 6.34
C ILE A 157 -7.92 5.62 5.55
N ASP A 158 -8.87 4.97 6.22
CA ASP A 158 -10.10 4.45 5.61
C ASP A 158 -10.89 5.58 4.90
N ALA A 159 -11.00 6.77 5.50
CA ALA A 159 -11.70 7.91 4.91
C ALA A 159 -10.98 8.55 3.71
N VAL A 160 -9.64 8.49 3.66
CA VAL A 160 -8.89 8.88 2.46
C VAL A 160 -9.09 7.85 1.36
N LEU A 161 -8.97 6.56 1.69
CA LEU A 161 -9.13 5.48 0.72
C LEU A 161 -10.53 5.45 0.11
N SER A 162 -11.58 5.70 0.89
CA SER A 162 -12.95 5.76 0.36
C SER A 162 -13.14 6.86 -0.69
N ARG A 163 -12.31 7.92 -0.66
CA ARG A 163 -12.37 9.04 -1.61
C ARG A 163 -11.43 8.87 -2.79
N LEU A 164 -10.18 8.47 -2.54
CA LEU A 164 -9.14 8.33 -3.57
C LEU A 164 -9.22 7.00 -4.34
N LEU A 165 -9.76 5.97 -3.69
CA LEU A 165 -9.80 4.60 -4.21
C LEU A 165 -11.11 3.89 -3.80
N PRO A 166 -12.28 4.41 -4.22
CA PRO A 166 -13.57 3.84 -3.85
C PRO A 166 -13.65 2.40 -4.36
N HIS A 167 -13.90 1.46 -3.44
CA HIS A 167 -14.00 0.03 -3.75
C HIS A 167 -12.78 -0.57 -4.48
N GLY A 168 -11.60 0.05 -4.40
CA GLY A 168 -10.41 -0.41 -5.13
C GLY A 168 -10.32 0.11 -6.57
N GLN A 169 -11.18 1.03 -7.00
CA GLN A 169 -11.19 1.58 -8.35
C GLN A 169 -10.25 2.77 -8.46
N LEU A 170 -9.31 2.71 -9.41
CA LEU A 170 -8.48 3.86 -9.75
C LEU A 170 -9.32 4.93 -10.44
N LEU A 171 -9.40 6.11 -9.84
CA LEU A 171 -10.10 7.24 -10.41
C LEU A 171 -9.17 8.00 -11.37
N PHE A 172 -9.63 8.27 -12.58
CA PHE A 172 -8.92 9.19 -13.46
C PHE A 172 -9.12 10.62 -12.95
N LEU A 173 -8.16 11.11 -12.18
CA LEU A 173 -8.21 12.45 -11.61
C LEU A 173 -7.67 13.45 -12.63
N ASN A 174 -8.56 14.23 -13.26
CA ASN A 174 -8.10 15.43 -13.98
C ASN A 174 -7.54 16.44 -12.96
N HIS A 175 -6.68 17.38 -13.39
CA HIS A 175 -6.02 18.32 -12.48
C HIS A 175 -6.99 19.12 -11.60
N ARG A 176 -8.15 19.53 -12.13
CA ARG A 176 -9.17 20.26 -11.33
C ARG A 176 -9.82 19.37 -10.28
N PHE A 177 -10.05 18.11 -10.62
CA PHE A 177 -10.68 17.13 -9.76
C PHE A 177 -9.72 16.66 -8.68
N ALA A 178 -8.44 16.45 -9.01
CA ALA A 178 -7.38 16.20 -8.04
C ALA A 178 -7.32 17.33 -7.00
N GLN A 179 -7.27 18.60 -7.45
CA GLN A 179 -7.26 19.76 -6.54
C GLN A 179 -8.53 19.88 -5.69
N SER A 180 -9.71 19.59 -6.26
CA SER A 180 -10.96 19.61 -5.50
C SER A 180 -10.99 18.51 -4.44
N LEU A 181 -10.51 17.31 -4.79
CA LEU A 181 -10.46 16.15 -3.91
C LEU A 181 -9.43 16.35 -2.80
N GLU A 182 -8.28 16.94 -3.11
CA GLU A 182 -7.28 17.35 -2.12
C GLU A 182 -7.86 18.35 -1.12
N LYS A 183 -8.62 19.36 -1.59
CA LYS A 183 -9.30 20.31 -0.71
C LYS A 183 -10.35 19.63 0.18
N GLU A 184 -11.12 18.69 -0.35
CA GLU A 184 -12.13 17.96 0.42
C GLU A 184 -11.48 17.06 1.48
N VAL A 185 -10.43 16.33 1.10
CA VAL A 185 -9.63 15.51 2.02
C VAL A 185 -9.03 16.39 3.11
N ALA A 186 -8.36 17.50 2.76
CA ALA A 186 -7.77 18.43 3.71
C ALA A 186 -8.82 19.03 4.67
N ALA A 187 -9.98 19.45 4.16
CA ALA A 187 -11.06 19.99 4.98
C ALA A 187 -11.66 18.95 5.95
N TYR A 188 -11.71 17.68 5.53
CA TYR A 188 -12.10 16.60 6.41
C TYR A 188 -11.03 16.31 7.46
N MET A 189 -9.75 16.41 7.10
CA MET A 189 -8.63 16.16 8.01
C MET A 189 -8.42 17.26 9.06
N ALA A 190 -8.91 18.46 8.81
CA ALA A 190 -8.90 19.58 9.75
C ALA A 190 -10.01 19.49 10.83
N LYS A 191 -10.94 18.53 10.71
CA LYS A 191 -11.96 18.22 11.72
C LYS A 191 -11.52 17.10 12.66
#